data_AF-A0A8E8EVH8-F1
#
_entry.id   AF-A0A8E8EVH8-F1
#
_cell.length_a   1.000
_cell.length_b   1.000
_cell.length_c   1.000
_cell.angle_alpha   90.00
_cell.angle_beta   90.00
_cell.angle_gamma   90.00
#
_symmetry.space_group_name_H-M   'P 1'
#
loop_
_entity.id
_entity.type
_entity.pdbx_description
1 polymer ?
#
loop_
_entity_poly.entity_id
_entity_poly.type
_entity_poly.pdbx_seq_one_letter_code
_entity_poly.pdbx_strand_id
1 'polypeptide(L)'
;MRQNTLEQIRQYQQEVGEHYRAATYEIWAYYHEPEVSKYGSPPHDQQFKQAAAYIDMAITKVGAPGDEWKNRDVSTNRLSRRDWSRHMAADLFYGVALELIVSAVHLKLNSRNYLTYMSNKGGNTPHINDSENILKKDLRRDVPNGHVDEIEATLKLARKKRNNLAHLGHHYQGSPNYSMLFVTVAGYLIDRYADTTEIPELETLADYLDQLEQEKSDSEVYPELSVDFRPVTSD
;
A
#
# COMPACT_ATOMS: atom_id res chain seq x y z
N MET A 1 -20.26 -22.83 -23.14
CA MET A 1 -19.85 -21.59 -22.45
C MET A 1 -19.18 -21.83 -21.08
N ARG A 2 -19.75 -22.59 -20.13
CA ARG A 2 -19.12 -22.81 -18.80
C ARG A 2 -17.73 -23.49 -18.79
N GLN A 3 -17.45 -24.42 -19.72
CA GLN A 3 -16.14 -25.08 -19.79
C GLN A 3 -15.01 -24.11 -20.18
N ASN A 4 -15.28 -23.18 -21.10
CA ASN A 4 -14.30 -22.19 -21.56
C ASN A 4 -13.92 -21.20 -20.43
N THR A 5 -14.89 -20.82 -19.58
CA THR A 5 -14.65 -19.97 -18.40
C THR A 5 -13.79 -20.65 -17.34
N LEU A 6 -13.96 -21.95 -17.08
CA LEU A 6 -13.15 -22.69 -16.09
C LEU A 6 -11.70 -22.88 -16.56
N GLU A 7 -11.50 -23.08 -17.86
CA GLU A 7 -10.18 -23.22 -18.46
C GLU A 7 -9.42 -21.89 -18.46
N GLN A 8 -10.11 -20.79 -18.78
CA GLN A 8 -9.58 -19.42 -18.63
C GLN A 8 -9.20 -19.09 -17.18
N ILE A 9 -10.03 -19.48 -16.20
CA ILE A 9 -9.71 -19.27 -14.77
C ILE A 9 -8.45 -20.05 -14.36
N ARG A 10 -8.31 -21.30 -14.82
CA ARG A 10 -7.11 -22.10 -14.51
C ARG A 10 -5.86 -21.53 -15.14
N GLN A 11 -5.95 -21.10 -16.41
CA GLN A 11 -4.83 -20.46 -17.09
C GLN A 11 -4.41 -19.17 -16.37
N TYR A 12 -5.37 -18.34 -16.00
CA TYR A 12 -5.11 -17.13 -15.22
C TYR A 12 -4.47 -17.44 -13.86
N GLN A 13 -4.94 -18.47 -13.14
CA GLN A 13 -4.35 -18.90 -11.87
C GLN A 13 -2.91 -19.41 -12.05
N GLN A 14 -2.61 -20.07 -13.17
CA GLN A 14 -1.26 -20.52 -13.48
C GLN A 14 -0.34 -19.32 -13.80
N GLU A 15 -0.78 -18.39 -14.63
CA GLU A 15 -0.05 -17.16 -14.96
C GLU A 15 0.25 -16.34 -13.70
N VAL A 16 -0.74 -16.15 -12.82
CA VAL A 16 -0.54 -15.49 -11.51
C VAL A 16 0.48 -16.25 -10.65
N GLY A 17 0.43 -17.57 -10.65
CA GLY A 17 1.41 -18.42 -9.95
C GLY A 17 2.83 -18.29 -10.52
N GLU A 18 2.97 -18.15 -11.83
CA GLU A 18 4.26 -17.95 -12.52
C GLU A 18 4.83 -16.56 -12.22
N HIS A 19 4.01 -15.51 -12.30
CA HIS A 19 4.40 -14.15 -11.92
C HIS A 19 4.84 -14.05 -10.46
N TYR A 20 4.09 -14.68 -9.55
CA TYR A 20 4.44 -14.73 -8.13
C TYR A 20 5.78 -15.43 -7.90
N ARG A 21 6.02 -16.57 -8.55
CA ARG A 21 7.29 -17.30 -8.45
C ARG A 21 8.46 -16.51 -9.03
N ALA A 22 8.25 -15.78 -10.13
CA ALA A 22 9.27 -14.92 -10.72
C ALA A 22 9.68 -13.80 -9.74
N ALA A 23 8.72 -13.09 -9.16
CA ALA A 23 8.99 -12.03 -8.17
C ALA A 23 9.71 -12.58 -6.92
N THR A 24 9.29 -13.75 -6.43
CA THR A 24 9.97 -14.47 -5.35
C THR A 24 11.42 -14.82 -5.70
N TYR A 25 11.66 -15.32 -6.92
CA TYR A 25 13.00 -15.71 -7.37
C TYR A 25 13.91 -14.50 -7.47
N GLU A 26 13.41 -13.37 -7.98
CA GLU A 26 14.16 -12.11 -8.05
C GLU A 26 14.57 -11.61 -6.67
N ILE A 27 13.69 -11.70 -5.66
CA ILE A 27 14.04 -11.40 -4.27
C ILE A 27 15.18 -12.31 -3.80
N TRP A 28 15.05 -13.63 -3.98
CA TRP A 28 16.06 -14.57 -3.52
C TRP A 28 17.41 -14.35 -4.21
N ALA A 29 17.39 -14.18 -5.53
CA ALA A 29 18.56 -14.00 -6.37
C ALA A 29 19.33 -12.73 -5.99
N TYR A 30 18.63 -11.61 -5.74
CA TYR A 30 19.28 -10.38 -5.30
C TYR A 30 20.18 -10.56 -4.07
N TYR A 31 19.73 -11.34 -3.08
CA TYR A 31 20.44 -11.52 -1.81
C TYR A 31 21.44 -12.68 -1.78
N HIS A 32 21.44 -13.56 -2.79
CA HIS A 32 22.29 -14.76 -2.82
C HIS A 32 23.23 -14.83 -4.02
N GLU A 33 22.94 -14.12 -5.11
CA GLU A 33 23.79 -14.14 -6.29
C GLU A 33 24.90 -13.07 -6.18
N PRO A 34 26.12 -13.39 -6.66
CA PRO A 34 27.27 -12.48 -6.54
C PRO A 34 27.16 -11.22 -7.40
N GLU A 35 26.37 -11.25 -8.49
CA GLU A 35 26.16 -10.11 -9.39
C GLU A 35 24.89 -9.34 -9.06
N VAL A 36 24.85 -8.73 -7.88
CA VAL A 36 23.74 -7.89 -7.42
C VAL A 36 23.49 -6.69 -8.35
N SER A 37 24.53 -6.23 -9.07
CA SER A 37 24.49 -5.07 -9.96
C SER A 37 23.51 -5.18 -11.14
N LYS A 38 23.03 -6.38 -11.49
CA LYS A 38 22.00 -6.54 -12.54
C LYS A 38 20.61 -6.11 -12.07
N TYR A 39 20.40 -6.01 -10.76
CA TYR A 39 19.15 -5.56 -10.16
C TYR A 39 19.34 -4.11 -9.74
N GLY A 40 18.80 -3.17 -10.53
CA GLY A 40 19.07 -1.73 -10.37
C GLY A 40 18.79 -1.14 -8.99
N SER A 41 17.95 -1.78 -8.16
CA SER A 41 17.75 -1.44 -6.75
C SER A 41 17.36 -2.68 -5.92
N PRO A 42 17.49 -2.65 -4.58
CA PRO A 42 17.05 -3.74 -3.72
C PRO A 42 15.56 -4.09 -3.88
N PRO A 43 15.14 -5.37 -3.72
CA PRO A 43 13.75 -5.78 -3.90
C PRO A 43 12.77 -5.12 -2.93
N HIS A 44 13.20 -4.76 -1.72
CA HIS A 44 12.35 -4.00 -0.80
C HIS A 44 12.10 -2.57 -1.30
N ASP A 45 13.09 -1.90 -1.88
CA ASP A 45 12.91 -0.57 -2.47
C ASP A 45 12.05 -0.63 -3.72
N GLN A 46 12.14 -1.70 -4.51
CA GLN A 46 11.22 -1.94 -5.62
C GLN A 46 9.76 -2.10 -5.13
N GLN A 47 9.55 -2.81 -4.02
CA GLN A 47 8.22 -2.93 -3.41
C GLN A 47 7.70 -1.58 -2.89
N PHE A 48 8.54 -0.73 -2.31
CA PHE A 48 8.16 0.63 -1.91
C PHE A 48 7.79 1.50 -3.11
N LYS A 49 8.59 1.48 -4.20
CA LYS A 49 8.29 2.19 -5.45
C LYS A 49 6.97 1.74 -6.05
N GLN A 50 6.72 0.43 -6.10
CA GLN A 50 5.46 -0.12 -6.60
C GLN A 50 4.27 0.30 -5.74
N ALA A 51 4.42 0.28 -4.41
CA ALA A 51 3.37 0.74 -3.50
C ALA A 51 3.07 2.24 -3.69
N ALA A 52 4.11 3.07 -3.82
CA ALA A 52 3.98 4.50 -4.09
C ALA A 52 3.26 4.76 -5.42
N ALA A 53 3.58 4.01 -6.49
CA ALA A 53 2.87 4.10 -7.76
C ALA A 53 1.38 3.73 -7.66
N TYR A 54 1.02 2.74 -6.83
CA TYR A 54 -0.40 2.42 -6.58
C TYR A 54 -1.12 3.52 -5.82
N ILE A 55 -0.44 4.15 -4.85
CA ILE A 55 -0.97 5.29 -4.09
C ILE A 55 -1.15 6.50 -5.01
N ASP A 56 -0.13 6.86 -5.80
CA ASP A 56 -0.22 7.94 -6.79
C ASP A 56 -1.36 7.68 -7.76
N MET A 57 -1.48 6.47 -8.29
CA MET A 57 -2.59 6.11 -9.18
C MET A 57 -3.95 6.29 -8.50
N ALA A 58 -4.08 5.91 -7.22
CA ALA A 58 -5.30 6.10 -6.45
C ALA A 58 -5.62 7.59 -6.27
N ILE A 59 -4.63 8.43 -5.95
CA ILE A 59 -4.79 9.87 -5.74
C ILE A 59 -5.08 10.58 -7.08
N THR A 60 -4.25 10.37 -8.10
CA THR A 60 -4.23 11.18 -9.33
C THR A 60 -5.22 10.74 -10.39
N LYS A 61 -5.49 9.43 -10.51
CA LYS A 61 -6.32 8.86 -11.60
C LYS A 61 -7.70 8.42 -11.14
N VAL A 62 -7.82 8.00 -9.89
CA VAL A 62 -9.07 7.45 -9.36
C VAL A 62 -9.88 8.51 -8.60
N GLY A 63 -9.20 9.40 -7.88
CA GLY A 63 -9.80 10.46 -7.06
C GLY A 63 -10.15 9.95 -5.66
N ALA A 64 -10.01 10.84 -4.67
CA ALA A 64 -10.31 10.51 -3.28
C ALA A 64 -11.83 10.53 -3.03
N PRO A 65 -12.36 9.78 -2.06
CA PRO A 65 -13.76 9.89 -1.67
C PRO A 65 -14.04 11.26 -1.06
N GLY A 66 -15.00 12.00 -1.63
CA GLY A 66 -15.37 13.35 -1.19
C GLY A 66 -15.04 14.46 -2.20
N ASP A 67 -14.37 14.14 -3.31
CA ASP A 67 -13.91 15.13 -4.27
C ASP A 67 -15.05 15.77 -5.11
N GLU A 68 -15.58 16.92 -4.68
CA GLU A 68 -16.16 17.92 -5.61
C GLU A 68 -15.03 18.73 -6.28
N TRP A 69 -14.15 18.08 -7.03
CA TRP A 69 -13.03 18.77 -7.70
C TRP A 69 -13.47 19.38 -9.02
N LYS A 70 -14.10 20.56 -8.92
CA LYS A 70 -14.37 21.45 -10.05
C LYS A 70 -13.06 21.67 -10.84
N ASN A 71 -13.04 21.24 -12.10
CA ASN A 71 -12.04 21.60 -13.12
C ASN A 71 -10.75 20.75 -13.23
N ARG A 72 -10.81 19.43 -13.08
CA ARG A 72 -9.85 18.60 -13.85
C ARG A 72 -10.48 18.24 -15.19
N ASP A 73 -10.02 18.91 -16.23
CA ASP A 73 -10.29 18.65 -17.65
C ASP A 73 -9.71 17.28 -18.05
N VAL A 74 -10.27 16.22 -17.47
CA VAL A 74 -9.99 14.85 -17.89
C VAL A 74 -11.04 14.56 -18.95
N SER A 75 -10.66 14.80 -20.21
CA SER A 75 -11.46 14.47 -21.39
C SER A 75 -12.13 13.11 -21.19
N THR A 76 -13.44 13.19 -21.02
CA THR A 76 -14.36 12.15 -20.63
C THR A 76 -14.41 11.07 -21.69
N ASN A 77 -13.65 9.97 -21.54
CA ASN A 77 -14.00 8.74 -22.26
C ASN A 77 -13.58 7.38 -21.68
N ARG A 78 -13.22 7.27 -20.40
CA ARG A 78 -13.23 5.97 -19.69
C ARG A 78 -13.70 6.19 -18.26
N LEU A 79 -14.70 5.40 -17.83
CA LEU A 79 -15.40 5.42 -16.53
C LEU A 79 -16.65 6.31 -16.43
N SER A 80 -17.70 5.98 -17.19
CA SER A 80 -19.08 6.16 -16.70
C SER A 80 -19.84 4.85 -16.92
N ARG A 81 -20.71 4.34 -16.04
CA ARG A 81 -21.59 4.97 -15.03
C ARG A 81 -21.58 4.17 -13.73
N ARG A 82 -21.66 4.87 -12.59
CA ARG A 82 -21.60 4.45 -11.17
C ARG A 82 -20.23 4.70 -10.55
N ASP A 83 -20.10 5.86 -9.88
CA ASP A 83 -18.92 6.38 -9.17
C ASP A 83 -18.28 5.40 -8.17
N TRP A 84 -19.01 4.34 -7.81
CA TRP A 84 -18.54 3.19 -7.04
C TRP A 84 -17.27 2.52 -7.58
N SER A 85 -17.10 2.44 -8.90
CA SER A 85 -15.92 1.80 -9.51
C SER A 85 -14.59 2.51 -9.17
N ARG A 86 -14.65 3.83 -8.91
CA ARG A 86 -13.47 4.61 -8.53
C ARG A 86 -13.09 4.34 -7.07
N HIS A 87 -14.01 4.51 -6.13
CA HIS A 87 -13.71 4.25 -4.71
C HIS A 87 -13.29 2.79 -4.44
N MET A 88 -13.83 1.82 -5.18
CA MET A 88 -13.36 0.43 -5.11
C MET A 88 -11.91 0.28 -5.56
N ALA A 89 -11.53 0.93 -6.66
CA ALA A 89 -10.16 0.87 -7.17
C ALA A 89 -9.20 1.52 -6.19
N ALA A 90 -9.56 2.66 -5.59
CA ALA A 90 -8.75 3.32 -4.56
C ALA A 90 -8.58 2.45 -3.31
N ASP A 91 -9.68 1.93 -2.73
CA ASP A 91 -9.62 1.04 -1.56
C ASP A 91 -8.81 -0.25 -1.84
N LEU A 92 -8.91 -0.78 -3.07
CA LEU A 92 -8.08 -1.91 -3.52
C LEU A 92 -6.61 -1.53 -3.57
N PHE A 93 -6.26 -0.43 -4.23
CA PHE A 93 -4.88 0.04 -4.36
C PHE A 93 -4.27 0.37 -2.99
N TYR A 94 -4.99 1.05 -2.10
CA TYR A 94 -4.50 1.31 -0.74
C TYR A 94 -4.28 0.02 0.06
N GLY A 95 -5.21 -0.93 0.01
CA GLY A 95 -5.05 -2.20 0.70
C GLY A 95 -3.86 -3.01 0.19
N VAL A 96 -3.66 -3.05 -1.13
CA VAL A 96 -2.50 -3.73 -1.74
C VAL A 96 -1.20 -2.97 -1.45
N ALA A 97 -1.18 -1.65 -1.58
CA ALA A 97 -0.01 -0.81 -1.34
C ALA A 97 0.46 -0.92 0.12
N LEU A 98 -0.46 -0.85 1.09
CA LEU A 98 -0.11 -1.01 2.51
C LEU A 98 0.46 -2.40 2.80
N GLU A 99 -0.05 -3.46 2.18
CA GLU A 99 0.53 -4.79 2.35
C GLU A 99 1.92 -4.94 1.71
N LEU A 100 2.14 -4.30 0.55
CA LEU A 100 3.47 -4.22 -0.09
C LEU A 100 4.46 -3.47 0.80
N ILE A 101 4.07 -2.32 1.35
CA ILE A 101 4.88 -1.53 2.30
C ILE A 101 5.26 -2.40 3.50
N VAL A 102 4.30 -3.05 4.15
CA VAL A 102 4.56 -3.91 5.33
C VAL A 102 5.48 -5.08 4.99
N SER A 103 5.30 -5.71 3.83
CA SER A 103 6.20 -6.76 3.34
C SER A 103 7.63 -6.23 3.10
N ALA A 104 7.76 -5.07 2.45
CA ALA A 104 9.04 -4.42 2.18
C ALA A 104 9.79 -4.08 3.47
N VAL A 105 9.07 -3.56 4.48
CA VAL A 105 9.62 -3.29 5.82
C VAL A 105 10.18 -4.57 6.45
N HIS A 106 9.43 -5.68 6.41
CA HIS A 106 9.93 -6.95 6.95
C HIS A 106 11.18 -7.42 6.21
N LEU A 107 11.18 -7.37 4.88
CA LEU A 107 12.34 -7.73 4.07
C LEU A 107 13.56 -6.84 4.38
N LYS A 108 13.36 -5.54 4.61
CA LYS A 108 14.42 -4.59 4.95
C LYS A 108 14.98 -4.80 6.35
N LEU A 109 14.11 -4.92 7.35
CA LEU A 109 14.49 -5.04 8.76
C LEU A 109 15.03 -6.42 9.14
N ASN A 110 14.59 -7.47 8.45
CA ASN A 110 14.94 -8.85 8.80
C ASN A 110 15.07 -9.77 7.57
N SER A 111 15.88 -9.33 6.60
CA SER A 111 16.13 -10.05 5.34
C SER A 111 16.51 -11.52 5.55
N ARG A 112 17.39 -11.82 6.52
CA ARG A 112 17.82 -13.20 6.79
C ARG A 112 16.66 -14.12 7.15
N ASN A 113 15.79 -13.72 8.08
CA ASN A 113 14.66 -14.56 8.48
C ASN A 113 13.61 -14.62 7.37
N TYR A 114 13.38 -13.52 6.65
CA TYR A 114 12.48 -13.45 5.51
C TYR A 114 12.90 -14.47 4.42
N LEU A 115 14.18 -14.46 4.04
CA LEU A 115 14.74 -15.38 3.04
C LEU A 115 14.77 -16.82 3.53
N THR A 116 15.06 -17.05 4.82
CA THR A 116 14.99 -18.38 5.43
C THR A 116 13.58 -18.94 5.36
N TYR A 117 12.57 -18.13 5.64
CA TYR A 117 11.17 -18.52 5.50
C TYR A 117 10.86 -18.92 4.06
N MET A 118 11.23 -18.09 3.08
CA MET A 118 11.03 -18.37 1.66
C MET A 118 11.66 -19.71 1.25
N SER A 119 12.92 -19.95 1.64
CA SER A 119 13.61 -21.21 1.38
C SER A 119 12.85 -22.41 1.96
N ASN A 120 12.34 -22.29 3.19
CA ASN A 120 11.63 -23.36 3.89
C ASN A 120 10.19 -23.56 3.39
N LYS A 121 9.61 -22.59 2.69
CA LYS A 121 8.21 -22.60 2.23
C LYS A 121 8.09 -22.62 0.71
N GLY A 122 9.12 -23.10 0.01
CA GLY A 122 9.08 -23.29 -1.45
C GLY A 122 8.95 -21.98 -2.23
N GLY A 123 9.59 -20.92 -1.74
CA GLY A 123 9.56 -19.59 -2.34
C GLY A 123 8.41 -18.70 -1.88
N ASN A 124 7.52 -19.17 -1.01
CA ASN A 124 6.46 -18.30 -0.50
C ASN A 124 7.03 -17.23 0.43
N THR A 125 6.66 -15.97 0.20
CA THR A 125 6.96 -14.86 1.12
C THR A 125 6.27 -15.09 2.47
N PRO A 126 6.80 -14.54 3.58
CA PRO A 126 6.13 -14.54 4.87
C PRO A 126 4.69 -14.04 4.77
N HIS A 127 3.81 -14.60 5.61
CA HIS A 127 2.43 -14.16 5.66
C HIS A 127 2.38 -12.71 6.17
N ILE A 128 1.43 -11.92 5.67
CA ILE A 128 1.35 -10.50 6.00
C ILE A 128 1.26 -10.24 7.51
N ASN A 129 0.56 -11.08 8.26
CA ASN A 129 0.52 -11.00 9.73
C ASN A 129 1.91 -11.14 10.39
N ASP A 130 2.80 -11.95 9.82
CA ASP A 130 4.17 -12.10 10.33
C ASP A 130 4.95 -10.81 10.07
N SER A 131 4.81 -10.24 8.88
CA SER A 131 5.39 -8.94 8.51
C SER A 131 4.86 -7.78 9.36
N GLU A 132 3.56 -7.76 9.67
CA GLU A 132 2.95 -6.80 10.60
C GLU A 132 3.56 -6.90 12.01
N ASN A 133 3.83 -8.12 12.49
CA ASN A 133 4.46 -8.29 13.80
C ASN A 133 5.89 -7.74 13.83
N ILE A 134 6.64 -7.88 12.74
CA ILE A 134 7.97 -7.27 12.60
C ILE A 134 7.87 -5.75 12.59
N LEU A 135 6.95 -5.18 11.79
CA LEU A 135 6.70 -3.74 11.76
C LEU A 135 6.35 -3.20 13.16
N LYS A 136 5.39 -3.82 13.85
CA LYS A 136 4.97 -3.38 15.20
C LYS A 136 6.11 -3.45 16.22
N LYS A 137 6.91 -4.51 16.16
CA LYS A 137 8.05 -4.66 17.06
C LYS A 137 9.07 -3.55 16.85
N ASP A 138 9.29 -3.15 15.59
CA ASP A 138 10.20 -2.06 15.28
C ASP A 138 9.64 -0.70 15.69
N LEU A 139 8.40 -0.39 15.28
CA LEU A 139 7.73 0.88 15.64
C LEU A 139 7.65 1.09 17.16
N ARG A 140 7.34 0.05 17.95
CA ARG A 140 7.22 0.17 19.42
C ARG A 140 8.55 0.47 20.13
N ARG A 141 9.68 0.53 19.41
CA ARG A 141 10.96 0.94 19.98
C ARG A 141 10.98 2.42 20.31
N ASP A 142 10.32 3.24 19.49
CA ASP A 142 10.44 4.70 19.52
C ASP A 142 9.13 5.45 19.20
N VAL A 143 8.09 4.76 18.72
CA VAL A 143 6.76 5.34 18.47
C VAL A 143 5.84 5.03 19.66
N PRO A 144 5.11 6.04 20.20
CA PRO A 144 4.13 5.81 21.26
C PRO A 144 3.13 4.70 20.90
N ASN A 145 2.86 3.81 21.87
CA ASN A 145 2.02 2.63 21.63
C ASN A 145 0.63 2.97 21.06
N GLY A 146 0.04 4.11 21.46
CA GLY A 146 -1.23 4.57 20.90
C GLY A 146 -1.19 4.74 19.38
N HIS A 147 -0.12 5.36 18.85
CA HIS A 147 0.05 5.53 17.41
C HIS A 147 0.37 4.22 16.68
N VAL A 148 1.10 3.31 17.33
CA VAL A 148 1.31 1.97 16.75
C VAL A 148 -0.02 1.20 16.64
N ASP A 149 -0.87 1.32 17.65
CA ASP A 149 -2.18 0.67 17.67
C ASP A 149 -3.14 1.28 16.62
N GLU A 150 -3.04 2.59 16.34
CA GLU A 150 -3.73 3.27 15.25
C GLU A 150 -3.26 2.78 13.87
N ILE A 151 -1.94 2.65 13.66
CA ILE A 151 -1.37 2.07 12.44
C ILE A 151 -1.88 0.63 12.26
N GLU A 152 -1.87 -0.18 13.33
CA GLU A 152 -2.39 -1.55 13.29
C GLU A 152 -3.89 -1.60 12.94
N ALA A 153 -4.71 -0.72 13.53
CA ALA A 153 -6.12 -0.62 13.23
C ALA A 153 -6.35 -0.24 11.76
N THR A 154 -5.54 0.67 11.23
CA THR A 154 -5.57 1.13 9.84
C THR A 154 -5.27 -0.01 8.86
N LEU A 155 -4.19 -0.76 9.09
CA LEU A 155 -3.81 -1.92 8.27
C LEU A 155 -4.91 -3.00 8.26
N LYS A 156 -5.47 -3.30 9.45
CA LYS A 156 -6.60 -4.24 9.57
C LYS A 156 -7.83 -3.77 8.81
N LEU A 157 -8.15 -2.48 8.88
CA LEU A 157 -9.29 -1.89 8.17
C LEU A 157 -9.10 -2.00 6.66
N ALA A 158 -7.92 -1.65 6.14
CA ALA A 158 -7.60 -1.74 4.73
C ALA A 158 -7.73 -3.19 4.21
N ARG A 159 -7.18 -4.17 4.93
CA ARG A 159 -7.32 -5.60 4.58
C ARG A 159 -8.77 -6.06 4.60
N LYS A 160 -9.52 -5.71 5.66
CA LYS A 160 -10.93 -6.06 5.77
C LYS A 160 -11.74 -5.51 4.60
N LYS A 161 -11.50 -4.26 4.22
CA LYS A 161 -12.14 -3.62 3.06
C LYS A 161 -11.80 -4.36 1.76
N ARG A 162 -10.53 -4.60 1.48
CA ARG A 162 -10.11 -5.34 0.29
C ARG A 162 -10.77 -6.72 0.21
N ASN A 163 -10.76 -7.48 1.30
CA ASN A 163 -11.33 -8.82 1.32
C ASN A 163 -12.85 -8.78 1.15
N ASN A 164 -13.54 -7.83 1.79
CA ASN A 164 -14.98 -7.65 1.61
C ASN A 164 -15.31 -7.27 0.16
N LEU A 165 -14.51 -6.42 -0.49
CA LEU A 165 -14.67 -6.07 -1.91
C LEU A 165 -14.46 -7.30 -2.81
N ALA A 166 -13.41 -8.08 -2.57
CA ALA A 166 -13.08 -9.27 -3.35
C ALA A 166 -14.13 -10.39 -3.23
N HIS A 167 -14.73 -10.56 -2.05
CA HIS A 167 -15.64 -11.69 -1.78
C HIS A 167 -17.12 -11.35 -1.92
N LEU A 168 -17.55 -10.14 -1.58
CA LEU A 168 -18.97 -9.81 -1.43
C LEU A 168 -19.49 -8.84 -2.48
N GLY A 169 -18.64 -8.36 -3.40
CA GLY A 169 -19.07 -7.62 -4.58
C GLY A 169 -19.76 -6.27 -4.35
N HIS A 170 -20.08 -5.87 -3.11
CA HIS A 170 -20.31 -4.50 -2.60
C HIS A 170 -21.11 -4.51 -1.30
N HIS A 171 -20.65 -3.80 -0.26
CA HIS A 171 -21.51 -3.31 0.85
C HIS A 171 -20.99 -2.05 1.60
N TYR A 172 -20.00 -1.29 1.11
CA TYR A 172 -19.39 -0.23 1.95
C TYR A 172 -19.67 1.20 1.46
N GLN A 173 -20.38 1.98 2.28
CA GLN A 173 -20.33 3.44 2.28
C GLN A 173 -19.22 3.86 3.25
N GLY A 174 -18.01 4.07 2.72
CA GLY A 174 -16.91 4.63 3.52
C GLY A 174 -17.02 6.16 3.58
N SER A 175 -16.76 6.72 4.76
CA SER A 175 -16.56 8.18 4.91
C SER A 175 -15.29 8.62 4.15
N PRO A 176 -15.25 9.84 3.58
CA PRO A 176 -14.05 10.49 3.03
C PRO A 176 -12.80 10.34 3.91
N ASN A 177 -12.97 10.41 5.22
CA ASN A 177 -11.89 10.46 6.20
C ASN A 177 -11.00 9.20 6.24
N TYR A 178 -11.47 8.07 5.72
CA TYR A 178 -10.70 6.81 5.75
C TYR A 178 -9.60 6.75 4.70
N SER A 179 -9.77 7.39 3.55
CA SER A 179 -8.73 7.42 2.52
C SER A 179 -7.54 8.25 2.99
N MET A 180 -7.79 9.34 3.70
CA MET A 180 -6.74 10.11 4.38
C MET A 180 -5.97 9.24 5.37
N LEU A 181 -6.64 8.46 6.23
CA LEU A 181 -5.95 7.59 7.18
C LEU A 181 -5.01 6.59 6.49
N PHE A 182 -5.42 6.00 5.36
CA PHE A 182 -4.57 5.09 4.59
C PHE A 182 -3.37 5.78 3.96
N VAL A 183 -3.59 6.95 3.37
CA VAL A 183 -2.54 7.79 2.76
C VAL A 183 -1.54 8.23 3.82
N THR A 184 -2.00 8.74 4.97
CA THR A 184 -1.14 9.17 6.07
C THR A 184 -0.27 8.03 6.59
N VAL A 185 -0.87 6.86 6.85
CA VAL A 185 -0.09 5.69 7.31
C VAL A 185 0.88 5.22 6.23
N ALA A 186 0.49 5.22 4.95
CA ALA A 186 1.39 4.85 3.87
C ALA A 186 2.57 5.82 3.74
N GLY A 187 2.31 7.13 3.76
CA GLY A 187 3.33 8.18 3.72
C GLY A 187 4.30 8.05 4.88
N TYR A 188 3.79 7.92 6.10
CA TYR A 188 4.61 7.71 7.29
C TYR A 188 5.53 6.48 7.17
N LEU A 189 4.99 5.34 6.71
CA LEU A 189 5.78 4.12 6.58
C LEU A 189 6.80 4.20 5.43
N ILE A 190 6.46 4.82 4.30
CA ILE A 190 7.41 4.98 3.20
C ILE A 190 8.52 5.95 3.59
N ASP A 191 8.19 7.11 4.16
CA ASP A 191 9.17 8.10 4.62
C ASP A 191 10.15 7.49 5.64
N ARG A 192 9.63 6.69 6.57
CA ARG A 192 10.45 6.07 7.61
C ARG A 192 11.35 4.94 7.11
N TYR A 193 10.90 4.13 6.15
CA TYR A 193 11.57 2.87 5.81
C TYR A 193 12.13 2.80 4.40
N ALA A 194 11.68 3.60 3.44
CA ALA A 194 12.18 3.59 2.07
C ALA A 194 13.35 4.56 1.89
N ASP A 195 14.15 4.35 0.85
CA ASP A 195 14.99 5.44 0.33
C ASP A 195 14.11 6.35 -0.54
N THR A 196 13.68 7.46 0.05
CA THR A 196 12.70 8.38 -0.56
C THR A 196 13.26 9.12 -1.77
N THR A 197 14.60 9.20 -1.92
CA THR A 197 15.24 9.91 -3.04
C THR A 197 15.00 9.26 -4.40
N GLU A 198 14.57 7.99 -4.41
CA GLU A 198 14.30 7.23 -5.63
C GLU A 198 12.80 7.02 -5.91
N ILE A 199 11.90 7.69 -5.17
CA ILE A 199 10.44 7.54 -5.30
C ILE A 199 9.79 8.87 -5.69
N PRO A 200 9.72 9.21 -6.99
CA PRO A 200 9.16 10.49 -7.44
C PRO A 200 7.67 10.65 -7.08
N GLU A 201 6.93 9.55 -6.93
CA GLU A 201 5.52 9.54 -6.53
C GLU A 201 5.27 10.07 -5.10
N LEU A 202 6.32 10.27 -4.30
CA LEU A 202 6.21 10.87 -2.97
C LEU A 202 5.86 12.36 -3.01
N GLU A 203 6.17 13.07 -4.09
CA GLU A 203 5.76 14.48 -4.24
C GLU A 203 4.23 14.59 -4.26
N THR A 204 3.55 13.77 -5.06
CA THR A 204 2.08 13.72 -5.08
C THR A 204 1.49 13.38 -3.71
N LEU A 205 2.12 12.43 -3.00
CA LEU A 205 1.67 12.01 -1.69
C LEU A 205 1.80 13.14 -0.65
N ALA A 206 2.92 13.85 -0.68
CA ALA A 206 3.16 15.01 0.17
C ALA A 206 2.19 16.16 -0.14
N ASP A 207 2.04 16.53 -1.41
CA ASP A 207 1.10 17.57 -1.85
C ASP A 207 -0.34 17.27 -1.41
N TYR A 208 -0.74 16.00 -1.49
CA TYR A 208 -2.06 15.57 -1.05
C TYR A 208 -2.23 15.63 0.47
N LEU A 209 -1.20 15.25 1.25
CA LEU A 209 -1.22 15.40 2.71
C LEU A 209 -1.27 16.88 3.13
N ASP A 210 -0.53 17.75 2.47
CA ASP A 210 -0.51 19.20 2.74
C ASP A 210 -1.88 19.86 2.46
N GLN A 211 -2.52 19.49 1.35
CA GLN A 211 -3.88 19.96 1.03
C GLN A 211 -4.89 19.52 2.10
N LEU A 212 -4.78 18.28 2.58
CA LEU A 212 -5.66 17.76 3.62
C LEU A 212 -5.44 18.43 4.98
N GLU A 213 -4.21 18.80 5.34
CA GLU A 213 -3.94 19.57 6.55
C GLU A 213 -4.58 20.97 6.49
N GLN A 214 -4.53 21.63 5.34
CA GLN A 214 -5.17 22.93 5.12
C GLN A 214 -6.69 22.85 5.24
N GLU A 215 -7.32 21.82 4.66
CA GLU A 215 -8.77 21.61 4.77
C GLU A 215 -9.21 21.38 6.23
N LYS A 216 -8.40 20.69 7.04
CA LYS A 216 -8.65 20.53 8.48
C LYS A 216 -8.50 21.82 9.28
N SER A 217 -7.54 22.69 8.94
CA SER A 217 -7.38 23.97 9.63
C SER A 217 -8.50 24.95 9.31
N ASP A 218 -9.08 24.84 8.11
CA ASP A 218 -10.13 25.73 7.62
C ASP A 218 -11.55 25.31 8.03
N SER A 219 -11.71 24.07 8.51
CA SER A 219 -12.98 23.52 8.99
C SER A 219 -12.90 23.19 10.49
N GLU A 220 -13.55 23.99 11.33
CA GLU A 220 -13.55 23.88 12.80
C GLU A 220 -14.14 22.56 13.38
N VAL A 221 -14.36 21.52 12.58
CA VAL A 221 -15.00 20.27 13.01
C VAL A 221 -14.46 19.04 12.25
N TYR A 222 -13.38 18.43 12.75
CA TYR A 222 -13.09 17.01 12.52
C TYR A 222 -12.43 16.39 13.77
N PRO A 223 -13.19 15.80 14.71
CA PRO A 223 -12.67 15.35 16.01
C PRO A 223 -11.81 14.07 15.99
N GLU A 224 -11.53 13.47 14.83
CA GLU A 224 -11.01 12.09 14.77
C GLU A 224 -9.61 11.94 14.16
N LEU A 225 -8.93 13.03 13.81
CA LEU A 225 -7.51 12.95 13.39
C LEU A 225 -6.65 13.82 14.30
N SER A 226 -6.35 13.29 15.48
CA SER A 226 -5.43 13.90 16.45
C SER A 226 -3.96 13.58 16.19
N VAL A 227 -3.62 13.01 15.04
CA VAL A 227 -2.27 12.47 14.80
C VAL A 227 -1.53 13.31 13.77
N ASP A 228 -0.61 14.11 14.29
CA ASP A 228 0.44 14.79 13.54
C ASP A 228 1.61 13.81 13.39
N PHE A 229 1.88 13.35 12.17
CA PHE A 229 2.95 12.39 11.86
C PHE A 229 4.21 13.08 11.34
N ARG A 230 4.38 14.40 11.56
CA ARG A 230 5.61 15.08 11.16
C ARG A 230 6.82 14.36 11.75
N PRO A 231 7.87 14.11 10.94
CA PRO A 231 9.12 13.61 11.48
C PRO A 231 9.61 14.59 12.54
N VAL A 232 10.00 14.07 13.71
CA VAL A 232 10.72 14.85 14.71
C VAL A 232 12.01 15.30 14.04
N THR A 233 12.01 16.52 13.50
CA THR A 233 13.25 17.18 13.12
C THR A 233 14.05 17.33 14.40
N SER A 234 15.22 16.71 14.41
CA SER A 234 16.18 16.94 15.49
C SER A 234 16.71 18.35 15.28
N ASP A 235 16.45 19.22 16.26
CA ASP A 235 17.23 20.44 16.46
C ASP A 235 18.73 20.10 16.66
#